data_AF-A0A3N5T8H8-F1
#
_entry.id   AF-A0A3N5T8H8-F1
#
_cell.length_a   1.000
_cell.length_b   1.000
_cell.length_c   1.000
_cell.angle_alpha   90.00
_cell.angle_beta   90.00
_cell.angle_gamma   90.00
#
_symmetry.space_group_name_H-M   'P 1'
#
loop_
_entity.id
_entity.type
_entity.pdbx_description
1 polymer ?
#
loop_
_entity_poly.entity_id
_entity_poly.type
_entity_poly.pdbx_seq_one_letter_code
_entity_poly.pdbx_strand_id
1 'polypeptide(L)'
;MFCFLAGAVNGFSATKPEAAPSFGFDAVVAMARDLAAQPFQEPKGMVPDFLLKATYDQWRDIRFDADKSLWRSENLPFEVQFFHLGFLYDRPVKINVIDAKGVSQVPFSTEFFNYGANDFKAKLQDNLGYAGFRLHYPINRKDYRDEVAVFLGASYFRAVGKNMGYGLSARGLAIDTALDSGEEFPYFKEYWLVKPSIKSSQMVVYALLDSASLSGAYQFVVRPGQATLVKVKTTIFRRREVGKLGIAPLTSMFMYGENTNQRPIDDFRPEVHDSDGLLIADGTGEIIWRTLVNPKRLLVNSFQMNNPKGFGLLQRDRDFANYQDLEARYDKRPSVWISPV
;
A
#
# COMPACT_ATOMS: atom_id res chain seq x y z
N MET A 1 -20.35 17.20 52.92
CA MET A 1 -21.46 16.46 52.28
C MET A 1 -21.33 16.67 50.77
N PHE A 2 -20.54 15.82 50.11
CA PHE A 2 -20.25 15.91 48.68
C PHE A 2 -20.99 14.79 47.96
N CYS A 3 -21.97 15.16 47.12
CA CYS A 3 -22.69 14.24 46.24
C CYS A 3 -21.80 13.84 45.06
N PHE A 4 -21.50 12.55 44.96
CA PHE A 4 -20.97 11.94 43.74
C PHE A 4 -22.14 11.59 42.80
N LEU A 5 -22.16 12.19 41.60
CA LEU A 5 -22.99 11.71 40.49
C LEU A 5 -22.21 10.66 39.72
N ALA A 6 -22.64 9.40 39.83
CA ALA A 6 -22.17 8.30 39.01
C ALA A 6 -22.78 8.41 37.60
N GLY A 7 -21.94 8.70 36.60
CA GLY A 7 -22.32 8.61 35.20
C GLY A 7 -22.42 7.15 34.76
N ALA A 8 -23.58 6.76 34.26
CA ALA A 8 -23.85 5.43 33.74
C ALA A 8 -22.93 5.07 32.56
N VAL A 9 -22.27 3.93 32.67
CA VAL A 9 -21.51 3.31 31.58
C VAL A 9 -22.53 2.70 30.62
N ASN A 10 -22.72 3.32 29.45
CA ASN A 10 -23.56 2.75 28.41
C ASN A 10 -22.92 1.45 27.91
N GLY A 11 -23.62 0.34 28.15
CA GLY A 11 -23.20 -1.00 27.78
C GLY A 11 -23.03 -1.14 26.27
N PHE A 12 -21.96 -1.83 25.89
CA PHE A 12 -21.82 -2.42 24.56
C PHE A 12 -22.97 -3.40 24.34
N SER A 13 -23.97 -2.98 23.56
CA SER A 13 -24.99 -3.90 23.07
C SER A 13 -24.32 -4.82 22.04
N ALA A 14 -24.10 -6.08 22.44
CA ALA A 14 -23.64 -7.14 21.56
C ALA A 14 -24.75 -7.43 20.54
N THR A 15 -24.60 -6.87 19.35
CA THR A 15 -25.37 -7.30 18.20
C THR A 15 -24.96 -8.74 17.88
N LYS A 16 -25.97 -9.61 17.76
CA LYS A 16 -25.87 -11.01 17.34
C LYS A 16 -25.02 -11.08 16.06
N PRO A 17 -23.99 -11.94 15.97
CA PRO A 17 -23.19 -12.03 14.76
C PRO A 17 -24.06 -12.49 13.60
N GLU A 18 -24.28 -11.57 12.66
CA GLU A 18 -24.56 -11.89 11.27
C GLU A 18 -23.48 -12.90 10.82
N ALA A 19 -23.88 -14.00 10.17
CA ALA A 19 -23.00 -15.13 9.88
C ALA A 19 -21.67 -14.62 9.32
N ALA A 20 -20.59 -14.82 10.07
CA ALA A 20 -19.27 -14.40 9.63
C ALA A 20 -19.00 -15.10 8.29
N PRO A 21 -18.44 -14.40 7.28
CA PRO A 21 -17.98 -15.06 6.07
C PRO A 21 -17.07 -16.22 6.50
N SER A 22 -17.27 -17.40 5.93
CA SER A 22 -16.46 -18.59 6.26
C SER A 22 -14.97 -18.39 5.98
N PHE A 23 -14.63 -17.39 5.16
CA PHE A 23 -13.26 -16.98 4.86
C PHE A 23 -12.84 -15.75 5.67
N GLY A 24 -11.70 -15.85 6.34
CA GLY A 24 -11.12 -14.76 7.12
C GLY A 24 -9.60 -14.86 7.22
N PHE A 25 -9.01 -14.06 8.11
CA PHE A 25 -7.56 -13.98 8.27
C PHE A 25 -6.90 -15.35 8.50
N ASP A 26 -7.49 -16.20 9.32
CA ASP A 26 -6.92 -17.51 9.67
C ASP A 26 -6.81 -18.45 8.45
N ALA A 27 -7.70 -18.32 7.46
CA ALA A 27 -7.60 -19.04 6.20
C ALA A 27 -6.35 -18.62 5.41
N VAL A 28 -6.06 -17.31 5.38
CA VAL A 28 -4.86 -16.78 4.73
C VAL A 28 -3.59 -17.17 5.50
N VAL A 29 -3.66 -17.23 6.84
CA VAL A 29 -2.56 -17.73 7.69
C VAL A 29 -2.25 -19.20 7.36
N ALA A 30 -3.27 -20.04 7.20
CA ALA A 30 -3.09 -21.43 6.80
C ALA A 30 -2.43 -21.53 5.41
N MET A 31 -2.90 -20.76 4.43
CA MET A 31 -2.30 -20.71 3.09
C MET A 31 -0.84 -20.26 3.11
N ALA A 32 -0.50 -19.23 3.90
CA ALA A 32 0.87 -18.75 4.02
C ALA A 32 1.77 -19.83 4.64
N ARG A 33 1.32 -20.51 5.71
CA ARG A 33 2.06 -21.62 6.31
C ARG A 33 2.34 -22.72 5.30
N ASP A 34 1.34 -23.11 4.52
CA ASP A 34 1.48 -24.17 3.52
C ASP A 34 2.45 -23.76 2.39
N LEU A 35 2.44 -22.47 1.98
CA LEU A 35 3.42 -21.92 1.02
C LEU A 35 4.85 -21.91 1.54
N ALA A 36 5.07 -21.70 2.84
CA ALA A 36 6.40 -21.75 3.43
C ALA A 36 6.96 -23.18 3.49
N ALA A 37 6.09 -24.20 3.47
CA ALA A 37 6.50 -25.61 3.49
C ALA A 37 6.90 -26.15 2.10
N GLN A 38 6.75 -25.37 1.04
CA GLN A 38 7.03 -25.75 -0.34
C GLN A 38 8.08 -24.81 -0.96
N PRO A 39 8.90 -25.25 -1.94
CA PRO A 39 9.80 -24.36 -2.66
C PRO A 39 9.06 -23.20 -3.35
N PHE A 40 9.72 -22.04 -3.42
CA PHE A 40 9.17 -20.87 -4.13
C PHE A 40 8.95 -21.19 -5.61
N GLN A 41 7.80 -20.75 -6.14
CA GLN A 41 7.51 -20.80 -7.56
C GLN A 41 7.55 -19.38 -8.13
N GLU A 42 8.59 -19.08 -8.90
CA GLU A 42 8.76 -17.79 -9.56
C GLU A 42 7.69 -17.62 -10.65
N PRO A 43 6.86 -16.55 -10.66
CA PRO A 43 5.83 -16.31 -11.68
C PRO A 43 6.40 -15.88 -13.06
N LYS A 44 7.67 -16.19 -13.34
CA LYS A 44 8.35 -15.80 -14.58
C LYS A 44 7.63 -16.41 -15.79
N GLY A 45 7.36 -15.57 -16.80
CA GLY A 45 6.69 -15.98 -18.04
C GLY A 45 5.16 -15.99 -17.97
N MET A 46 4.55 -15.59 -16.85
CA MET A 46 3.10 -15.43 -16.77
C MET A 46 2.58 -14.18 -17.49
N VAL A 47 3.44 -13.18 -17.71
CA VAL A 47 3.10 -11.95 -18.45
C VAL A 47 3.73 -12.01 -19.84
N PRO A 48 2.95 -11.82 -20.92
CA PRO A 48 3.48 -11.81 -22.28
C PRO A 48 4.59 -10.77 -22.49
N ASP A 49 5.67 -11.17 -23.16
CA ASP A 49 6.85 -10.34 -23.41
C ASP A 49 6.54 -8.99 -24.06
N PHE A 50 5.52 -8.92 -24.94
CA PHE A 50 5.18 -7.69 -25.62
C PHE A 50 4.64 -6.62 -24.65
N LEU A 51 3.98 -7.02 -23.56
CA LEU A 51 3.55 -6.08 -22.51
C LEU A 51 4.74 -5.60 -21.68
N LEU A 52 5.71 -6.48 -21.40
CA LEU A 52 6.91 -6.13 -20.64
C LEU A 52 7.86 -5.21 -21.43
N LYS A 53 7.82 -5.30 -22.76
CA LYS A 53 8.57 -4.42 -23.68
C LYS A 53 7.84 -3.12 -24.03
N ALA A 54 6.64 -2.89 -23.50
CA ALA A 54 5.92 -1.64 -23.72
C ALA A 54 6.73 -0.45 -23.16
N THR A 55 6.73 0.67 -23.87
CA THR A 55 7.34 1.90 -23.36
C THR A 55 6.50 2.49 -22.23
N TYR A 56 7.09 3.41 -21.46
CA TYR A 56 6.36 4.16 -20.43
C TYR A 56 5.08 4.81 -20.97
N ASP A 57 5.17 5.46 -22.13
CA ASP A 57 4.02 6.12 -22.75
C ASP A 57 2.94 5.13 -23.18
N GLN A 58 3.34 4.01 -23.78
CA GLN A 58 2.39 2.95 -24.17
C GLN A 58 1.66 2.40 -22.96
N TRP A 59 2.37 2.08 -21.87
CA TRP A 59 1.77 1.55 -20.65
C TRP A 59 0.88 2.59 -19.95
N ARG A 60 1.31 3.86 -19.88
CA ARG A 60 0.53 4.97 -19.32
C ARG A 60 -0.77 5.24 -20.08
N ASP A 61 -0.78 4.96 -21.39
CA ASP A 61 -1.98 5.14 -22.22
C ASP A 61 -3.04 4.05 -21.97
N ILE A 62 -2.68 2.94 -21.31
CA ILE A 62 -3.64 1.95 -20.82
C ILE A 62 -4.33 2.51 -19.57
N ARG A 63 -5.63 2.78 -19.68
CA ARG A 63 -6.42 3.42 -18.61
C ARG A 63 -7.59 2.55 -18.22
N PHE A 64 -7.81 2.37 -16.92
CA PHE A 64 -9.00 1.71 -16.42
C PHE A 64 -10.26 2.52 -16.76
N ASP A 65 -11.32 1.84 -17.21
CA ASP A 65 -12.63 2.43 -17.44
C ASP A 65 -13.36 2.60 -16.10
N ALA A 66 -13.43 3.84 -15.61
CA ALA A 66 -13.97 4.14 -14.29
C ALA A 66 -15.44 3.71 -14.12
N ASP A 67 -16.23 3.61 -15.19
CA ASP A 67 -17.62 3.14 -15.09
C ASP A 67 -17.73 1.63 -14.84
N LYS A 68 -16.63 0.90 -15.03
CA LYS A 68 -16.52 -0.53 -14.72
C LYS A 68 -15.88 -0.80 -13.35
N SER A 69 -15.73 0.22 -12.51
CA SER A 69 -15.21 0.05 -11.15
C SER A 69 -16.05 -0.96 -10.38
N LEU A 70 -15.39 -1.88 -9.67
CA LEU A 70 -16.06 -2.88 -8.85
C LEU A 70 -16.93 -2.17 -7.80
N TRP A 71 -18.19 -2.63 -7.66
CA TRP A 71 -19.23 -2.10 -6.77
C TRP A 71 -19.81 -0.72 -7.10
N ARG A 72 -19.41 -0.10 -8.21
CA ARG A 72 -19.98 1.19 -8.64
C ARG A 72 -21.47 1.12 -8.93
N SER A 73 -21.92 0.10 -9.66
CA SER A 73 -23.35 -0.10 -9.99
C SER A 73 -24.22 -0.38 -8.76
N GLU A 74 -23.60 -0.82 -7.66
CA GLU A 74 -24.26 -1.07 -6.38
C GLU A 74 -24.27 0.19 -5.47
N ASN A 75 -23.68 1.29 -5.95
CA ASN A 75 -23.55 2.57 -5.25
C ASN A 75 -22.93 2.44 -3.85
N LEU A 76 -21.93 1.56 -3.69
CA LEU A 76 -21.24 1.39 -2.41
C LEU A 76 -20.31 2.57 -2.09
N PRO A 77 -19.96 2.80 -0.82
CA PRO A 77 -19.04 3.89 -0.44
C PRO A 77 -17.62 3.68 -0.99
N PHE A 78 -17.19 2.43 -1.14
CA PHE A 78 -15.92 2.11 -1.78
C PHE A 78 -16.13 1.54 -3.18
N GLU A 79 -15.28 1.97 -4.10
CA GLU A 79 -15.13 1.39 -5.43
C GLU A 79 -13.69 0.87 -5.59
N VAL A 80 -13.50 -0.12 -6.47
CA VAL A 80 -12.16 -0.67 -6.75
C VAL A 80 -11.88 -0.62 -8.24
N GLN A 81 -10.69 -0.15 -8.59
CA GLN A 81 -10.17 -0.17 -9.95
C GLN A 81 -8.89 -0.99 -10.00
N PHE A 82 -8.62 -1.62 -11.14
CA PHE A 82 -7.50 -2.54 -11.31
C PHE A 82 -6.39 -1.93 -12.15
N PHE A 83 -5.15 -2.35 -11.90
CA PHE A 83 -4.01 -2.00 -12.71
C PHE A 83 -3.70 -3.10 -13.73
N HIS A 84 -3.33 -2.69 -14.94
CA HIS A 84 -2.94 -3.59 -16.01
C HIS A 84 -1.47 -4.02 -15.87
N LEU A 85 -1.18 -5.29 -16.20
CA LEU A 85 0.20 -5.80 -16.26
C LEU A 85 0.99 -5.18 -17.43
N GLY A 86 2.31 -5.29 -17.38
CA GLY A 86 3.22 -4.74 -18.40
C GLY A 86 4.17 -3.68 -17.86
N PHE A 87 5.12 -3.29 -18.71
CA PHE A 87 6.24 -2.42 -18.35
C PHE A 87 7.00 -2.96 -17.13
N LEU A 88 6.80 -2.39 -15.94
CA LEU A 88 7.44 -2.81 -14.68
C LEU A 88 6.64 -3.88 -13.92
N TYR A 89 5.39 -4.15 -14.31
CA TYR A 89 4.49 -5.05 -13.59
C TYR A 89 4.43 -6.43 -14.28
N ASP A 90 5.34 -7.29 -13.87
CA ASP A 90 5.59 -8.62 -14.42
C ASP A 90 4.99 -9.78 -13.59
N ARG A 91 4.31 -9.46 -12.48
CA ARG A 91 3.72 -10.43 -11.56
C ARG A 91 2.20 -10.27 -11.50
N PRO A 92 1.41 -11.22 -12.03
CA PRO A 92 -0.03 -11.19 -11.87
C PRO A 92 -0.42 -11.43 -10.41
N VAL A 93 -1.45 -10.69 -9.97
CA VAL A 93 -2.12 -10.91 -8.69
C VAL A 93 -3.55 -11.39 -8.92
N LYS A 94 -3.99 -12.31 -8.08
CA LYS A 94 -5.39 -12.74 -8.04
C LYS A 94 -6.20 -11.78 -7.15
N ILE A 95 -7.38 -11.39 -7.63
CA ILE A 95 -8.31 -10.57 -6.88
C ILE A 95 -9.58 -11.37 -6.63
N ASN A 96 -9.94 -11.51 -5.36
CA ASN A 96 -11.16 -12.16 -4.93
C ASN A 96 -12.05 -11.18 -4.16
N VAL A 97 -13.35 -11.43 -4.16
CA VAL A 97 -14.35 -10.74 -3.34
C VAL A 97 -14.91 -11.74 -2.32
N ILE A 98 -15.05 -11.28 -1.08
CA ILE A 98 -15.76 -11.99 -0.02
C ILE A 98 -17.08 -11.27 0.21
N ASP A 99 -18.20 -11.96 0.04
CA ASP A 99 -19.53 -11.47 0.37
C ASP A 99 -20.38 -12.54 1.08
N ALA A 100 -21.69 -12.29 1.24
CA ALA A 100 -22.61 -13.20 1.91
C ALA A 100 -22.75 -14.57 1.21
N LYS A 101 -22.39 -14.68 -0.07
CA LYS A 101 -22.42 -15.94 -0.85
C LYS A 101 -21.11 -16.71 -0.74
N GLY A 102 -20.05 -16.10 -0.22
CA GLY A 102 -18.74 -16.71 -0.03
C GLY A 102 -17.64 -15.97 -0.78
N VAL A 103 -16.64 -16.72 -1.24
CA VAL A 103 -15.50 -16.19 -1.99
C VAL A 103 -15.71 -16.40 -3.48
N SER A 104 -15.53 -15.34 -4.27
CA SER A 104 -15.55 -15.40 -5.73
C SER A 104 -14.37 -14.62 -6.31
N GLN A 105 -13.78 -15.13 -7.40
CA GLN A 105 -12.70 -14.44 -8.08
C GLN A 105 -13.27 -13.35 -8.99
N VAL A 106 -12.60 -12.19 -9.04
CA VAL A 106 -12.81 -11.19 -10.10
C VAL A 106 -11.90 -11.58 -11.27
N PRO A 107 -12.44 -12.12 -12.38
CA PRO A 107 -11.61 -12.49 -13.52
C PRO A 107 -11.03 -11.24 -14.18
N PHE A 108 -9.87 -11.39 -14.83
CA PHE A 108 -9.36 -10.36 -15.71
C PHE A 108 -10.31 -10.17 -16.90
N SER A 109 -10.44 -8.93 -17.36
CA SER A 109 -11.14 -8.63 -18.60
C SER A 109 -10.46 -7.45 -19.28
N THR A 110 -10.17 -7.60 -20.58
CA THR A 110 -9.69 -6.49 -21.40
C THR A 110 -10.72 -5.36 -21.48
N GLU A 111 -11.99 -5.65 -21.23
CA GLU A 111 -13.04 -4.64 -21.24
C GLU A 111 -12.92 -3.65 -20.10
N PHE A 112 -12.20 -3.96 -19.02
CA PHE A 112 -11.94 -3.00 -17.95
C PHE A 112 -10.98 -1.88 -18.34
N PHE A 113 -10.35 -1.96 -19.51
CA PHE A 113 -9.29 -1.04 -19.92
C PHE A 113 -9.57 -0.44 -21.29
N ASN A 114 -9.30 0.86 -21.40
CA ASN A 114 -9.05 1.53 -22.66
C ASN A 114 -7.54 1.44 -22.95
N TYR A 115 -7.16 0.95 -24.12
CA TYR A 115 -5.78 0.76 -24.53
C TYR A 115 -5.19 1.96 -25.29
N GLY A 116 -5.98 3.02 -25.49
CA GLY A 116 -5.56 4.22 -26.19
C GLY A 116 -5.09 3.92 -27.62
N ALA A 117 -3.89 4.38 -27.97
CA ALA A 117 -3.30 4.14 -29.29
C ALA A 117 -2.68 2.73 -29.45
N ASN A 118 -2.67 1.91 -28.41
CA ASN A 118 -2.02 0.60 -28.45
C ASN A 118 -2.88 -0.46 -29.17
N ASP A 119 -2.23 -1.37 -29.89
CA ASP A 119 -2.86 -2.54 -30.52
C ASP A 119 -2.93 -3.78 -29.61
N PHE A 120 -2.66 -3.60 -28.31
CA PHE A 120 -2.46 -4.68 -27.36
C PHE A 120 -3.71 -5.53 -27.17
N LYS A 121 -4.90 -4.91 -27.12
CA LYS A 121 -6.17 -5.58 -26.78
C LYS A 121 -6.42 -6.86 -27.59
N ALA A 122 -6.16 -6.83 -28.90
CA ALA A 122 -6.40 -7.96 -29.79
C ALA A 122 -5.47 -9.16 -29.56
N LYS A 123 -4.36 -8.98 -28.83
CA LYS A 123 -3.35 -10.00 -28.54
C LYS A 123 -3.50 -10.61 -27.15
N LEU A 124 -4.43 -10.10 -26.33
CA LEU A 124 -4.58 -10.48 -24.93
C LEU A 124 -5.52 -11.66 -24.76
N GLN A 125 -5.22 -12.47 -23.74
CA GLN A 125 -6.06 -13.57 -23.28
C GLN A 125 -6.78 -13.17 -21.99
N ASP A 126 -7.97 -13.74 -21.75
CA ASP A 126 -8.81 -13.40 -20.59
C ASP A 126 -8.25 -13.87 -19.24
N ASN A 127 -7.15 -14.62 -19.22
CA ASN A 127 -6.53 -15.18 -18.02
C ASN A 127 -5.27 -14.44 -17.54
N LEU A 128 -4.98 -13.24 -18.07
CA LEU A 128 -3.75 -12.49 -17.77
C LEU A 128 -3.59 -12.16 -16.27
N GLY A 129 -4.69 -11.86 -15.59
CA GLY A 129 -4.67 -11.35 -14.20
C GLY A 129 -4.43 -9.83 -14.13
N TYR A 130 -4.22 -9.32 -12.92
CA TYR A 130 -4.04 -7.89 -12.66
C TYR A 130 -2.64 -7.60 -12.11
N ALA A 131 -2.16 -6.36 -12.26
CA ALA A 131 -0.93 -5.93 -11.60
C ALA A 131 -1.15 -5.54 -10.12
N GLY A 132 -2.38 -5.19 -9.78
CA GLY A 132 -2.75 -4.64 -8.48
C GLY A 132 -4.11 -3.95 -8.55
N PHE A 133 -4.44 -3.19 -7.52
CA PHE A 133 -5.69 -2.43 -7.46
C PHE A 133 -5.55 -1.13 -6.68
N ARG A 134 -6.53 -0.25 -6.84
CA ARG A 134 -6.68 0.99 -6.07
C ARG A 134 -8.10 1.09 -5.50
N LEU A 135 -8.18 1.63 -4.30
CA LEU A 135 -9.41 1.89 -3.58
C LEU A 135 -9.84 3.33 -3.80
N HIS A 136 -11.12 3.53 -4.08
CA HIS A 136 -11.76 4.83 -4.21
C HIS A 136 -12.79 5.04 -3.09
N TYR A 137 -12.83 6.24 -2.51
CA TYR A 137 -13.75 6.60 -1.43
C TYR A 137 -14.04 8.11 -1.45
N PRO A 138 -15.23 8.59 -1.04
CA PRO A 138 -15.56 10.02 -1.02
C PRO A 138 -14.88 10.76 0.16
N ILE A 139 -13.56 10.92 0.09
CA ILE A 139 -12.73 11.52 1.15
C ILE A 139 -12.74 13.05 1.10
N ASN A 140 -12.74 13.65 -0.11
CA ASN A 140 -12.68 15.10 -0.28
C ASN A 140 -14.07 15.71 -0.44
N ARG A 141 -14.92 15.08 -1.26
CA ARG A 141 -16.29 15.50 -1.55
C ARG A 141 -17.24 14.32 -1.54
N LYS A 142 -18.54 14.56 -1.29
CA LYS A 142 -19.55 13.50 -1.17
C LYS A 142 -19.98 12.91 -2.53
N ASP A 143 -19.87 13.68 -3.59
CA ASP A 143 -20.29 13.38 -4.96
C ASP A 143 -19.19 12.74 -5.81
N TYR A 144 -17.97 12.62 -5.29
CA TYR A 144 -16.82 12.10 -6.02
C TYR A 144 -16.01 11.15 -5.15
N ARG A 145 -15.62 10.00 -5.69
CA ARG A 145 -14.80 8.99 -4.99
C ARG A 145 -13.35 9.12 -5.44
N ASP A 146 -12.56 9.85 -4.65
CA ASP A 146 -11.13 10.00 -4.87
C ASP A 146 -10.39 8.68 -4.64
N GLU A 147 -9.24 8.52 -5.29
CA GLU A 147 -8.29 7.44 -4.98
C GLU A 147 -7.71 7.65 -3.58
N VAL A 148 -7.82 6.65 -2.70
CA VAL A 148 -7.41 6.77 -1.28
C VAL A 148 -6.32 5.80 -0.88
N ALA A 149 -6.19 4.67 -1.59
CA ALA A 149 -5.13 3.69 -1.36
C ALA A 149 -4.82 2.88 -2.62
N VAL A 150 -3.56 2.49 -2.78
CA VAL A 150 -3.04 1.71 -3.91
C VAL A 150 -2.27 0.51 -3.38
N PHE A 151 -2.50 -0.66 -3.98
CA PHE A 151 -1.75 -1.89 -3.74
C PHE A 151 -1.20 -2.35 -5.10
N LEU A 152 0.08 -2.10 -5.35
CA LEU A 152 0.67 -2.27 -6.67
C LEU A 152 2.20 -2.41 -6.60
N GLY A 153 2.72 -3.47 -7.23
CA GLY A 153 4.15 -3.75 -7.33
C GLY A 153 4.73 -4.37 -6.07
N ALA A 154 5.40 -5.52 -6.21
CA ALA A 154 5.90 -6.32 -5.09
C ALA A 154 4.89 -6.38 -3.92
N SER A 155 5.28 -5.97 -2.72
CA SER A 155 4.40 -5.87 -1.55
C SER A 155 4.11 -4.42 -1.15
N TYR A 156 4.25 -3.48 -2.09
CA TYR A 156 4.05 -2.05 -1.82
C TYR A 156 2.57 -1.69 -1.73
N PHE A 157 2.30 -0.73 -0.85
CA PHE A 157 1.03 -0.04 -0.82
C PHE A 157 1.21 1.42 -0.40
N ARG A 158 0.28 2.27 -0.83
CA ARG A 158 0.24 3.70 -0.53
C ARG A 158 -1.15 4.09 -0.06
N ALA A 159 -1.25 5.15 0.73
CA ALA A 159 -2.51 5.76 1.11
C ALA A 159 -2.35 7.27 1.22
N VAL A 160 -3.45 8.01 1.03
CA VAL A 160 -3.49 9.47 1.14
C VAL A 160 -4.54 9.91 2.13
N GLY A 161 -4.25 10.98 2.88
CA GLY A 161 -5.25 11.67 3.69
C GLY A 161 -6.10 12.62 2.84
N LYS A 162 -7.08 13.26 3.48
CA LYS A 162 -7.92 14.27 2.83
C LYS A 162 -7.06 15.39 2.24
N ASN A 163 -7.34 15.77 0.99
CA ASN A 163 -6.65 16.81 0.21
C ASN A 163 -5.14 16.58 -0.02
N MET A 164 -4.66 15.34 0.14
CA MET A 164 -3.26 14.96 -0.09
C MET A 164 -3.09 14.23 -1.44
N GLY A 165 -1.86 14.28 -1.97
CA GLY A 165 -1.43 13.48 -3.13
C GLY A 165 -0.51 12.34 -2.72
N TYR A 166 -0.25 11.38 -3.61
CA TYR A 166 0.68 10.29 -3.30
C TYR A 166 2.11 10.78 -3.16
N GLY A 167 2.84 10.17 -2.22
CA GLY A 167 4.28 10.35 -2.05
C GLY A 167 4.92 9.02 -1.67
N LEU A 168 5.36 8.93 -0.42
CA LEU A 168 6.03 7.75 0.13
C LEU A 168 5.12 6.50 0.15
N SER A 169 5.75 5.33 0.20
CA SER A 169 5.09 4.02 0.23
C SER A 169 5.41 3.25 1.50
N ALA A 170 4.49 2.40 1.90
CA ALA A 170 4.76 1.29 2.82
C ALA A 170 4.95 0.00 2.03
N ARG A 171 5.55 -1.03 2.64
CA ARG A 171 5.57 -2.39 2.10
C ARG A 171 5.09 -3.40 3.12
N GLY A 172 4.62 -4.56 2.67
CA GLY A 172 4.28 -5.67 3.55
C GLY A 172 5.49 -6.18 4.33
N LEU A 173 6.64 -6.30 3.65
CA LEU A 173 7.87 -6.82 4.22
C LEU A 173 9.08 -6.35 3.40
N ALA A 174 10.25 -6.25 4.04
CA ALA A 174 11.53 -6.06 3.37
C ALA A 174 12.51 -7.14 3.84
N ILE A 175 13.35 -7.65 2.93
CA ILE A 175 14.26 -8.77 3.21
C ILE A 175 15.65 -8.39 2.67
N ASP A 176 16.66 -8.45 3.53
CA ASP A 176 18.06 -8.21 3.17
C ASP A 176 18.35 -6.84 2.53
N THR A 177 17.48 -5.86 2.76
CA THR A 177 17.68 -4.47 2.31
C THR A 177 19.03 -3.93 2.77
N ALA A 178 19.78 -3.36 1.83
CA ALA A 178 21.12 -2.79 2.03
C ALA A 178 22.17 -3.80 2.57
N LEU A 179 22.01 -5.10 2.27
CA LEU A 179 23.06 -6.11 2.44
C LEU A 179 23.74 -6.42 1.10
N ASP A 180 25.01 -6.82 1.14
CA ASP A 180 25.80 -7.17 -0.05
C ASP A 180 25.25 -8.39 -0.81
N SER A 181 24.47 -9.24 -0.14
CA SER A 181 23.76 -10.37 -0.75
C SER A 181 22.66 -9.96 -1.73
N GLY A 182 22.24 -8.69 -1.71
CA GLY A 182 21.12 -8.17 -2.48
C GLY A 182 19.80 -8.22 -1.71
N GLU A 183 18.93 -7.24 -1.99
CA GLU A 183 17.59 -7.18 -1.43
C GLU A 183 16.65 -8.18 -2.13
N GLU A 184 15.91 -8.95 -1.35
CA GLU A 184 14.82 -9.78 -1.85
C GLU A 184 13.49 -9.02 -1.73
N PHE A 185 12.71 -8.99 -2.81
CA PHE A 185 11.44 -8.26 -2.89
C PHE A 185 10.25 -9.23 -2.79
N PRO A 186 9.66 -9.43 -1.61
CA PRO A 186 8.44 -10.20 -1.46
C PRO A 186 7.27 -9.50 -2.16
N TYR A 187 6.34 -10.28 -2.70
CA TYR A 187 5.16 -9.73 -3.38
C TYR A 187 3.85 -10.30 -2.87
N PHE A 188 2.80 -9.49 -2.93
CA PHE A 188 1.44 -9.96 -2.70
C PHE A 188 0.94 -10.64 -3.97
N LYS A 189 0.67 -11.94 -3.89
CA LYS A 189 0.23 -12.74 -5.04
C LYS A 189 -1.29 -12.86 -5.15
N GLU A 190 -1.99 -12.66 -4.04
CA GLU A 190 -3.44 -12.84 -3.98
C GLU A 190 -4.06 -11.95 -2.91
N TYR A 191 -5.21 -11.38 -3.26
CA TYR A 191 -6.00 -10.51 -2.40
C TYR A 191 -7.43 -11.01 -2.27
N TRP A 192 -8.03 -10.78 -1.11
CA TRP A 192 -9.45 -10.95 -0.86
C TRP A 192 -10.04 -9.66 -0.30
N LEU A 193 -10.93 -9.06 -1.09
CA LEU A 193 -11.59 -7.80 -0.81
C LEU A 193 -12.94 -8.11 -0.13
N VAL A 194 -13.09 -7.74 1.14
CA VAL A 194 -14.37 -7.92 1.82
C VAL A 194 -15.34 -6.86 1.29
N LYS A 195 -16.45 -7.29 0.68
CA LYS A 195 -17.45 -6.39 0.14
C LYS A 195 -17.99 -5.49 1.26
N PRO A 196 -17.87 -4.16 1.15
CA PRO A 196 -18.31 -3.25 2.18
C PRO A 196 -19.84 -3.17 2.21
N SER A 197 -20.42 -2.85 3.37
CA SER A 197 -21.82 -2.45 3.43
C SER A 197 -22.00 -1.00 2.96
N ILE A 198 -23.24 -0.62 2.63
CA ILE A 198 -23.59 0.75 2.19
C ILE A 198 -23.25 1.83 3.23
N LYS A 199 -23.10 1.45 4.51
CA LYS A 199 -22.74 2.35 5.62
C LYS A 199 -21.27 2.24 6.03
N SER A 200 -20.46 1.45 5.33
CA SER A 200 -19.08 1.20 5.73
C SER A 200 -18.21 2.44 5.53
N SER A 201 -17.44 2.78 6.56
CA SER A 201 -16.38 3.80 6.51
C SER A 201 -14.97 3.18 6.44
N GLN A 202 -14.90 1.85 6.29
CA GLN A 202 -13.64 1.12 6.19
C GLN A 202 -13.68 0.04 5.12
N MET A 203 -12.51 -0.28 4.58
CA MET A 203 -12.30 -1.38 3.66
C MET A 203 -11.41 -2.44 4.30
N VAL A 204 -11.84 -3.70 4.28
CA VAL A 204 -11.04 -4.83 4.77
C VAL A 204 -10.48 -5.58 3.57
N VAL A 205 -9.16 -5.74 3.56
CA VAL A 205 -8.42 -6.47 2.52
C VAL A 205 -7.55 -7.52 3.19
N TYR A 206 -7.71 -8.78 2.80
CA TYR A 206 -6.71 -9.80 3.12
C TYR A 206 -5.72 -9.94 1.96
N ALA A 207 -4.46 -10.23 2.26
CA ALA A 207 -3.44 -10.47 1.25
C ALA A 207 -2.52 -11.62 1.62
N LEU A 208 -2.14 -12.41 0.62
CA LEU A 208 -1.15 -13.47 0.71
C LEU A 208 0.16 -13.00 0.09
N LEU A 209 1.21 -12.98 0.89
CA LEU A 209 2.57 -12.63 0.50
C LEU A 209 3.40 -13.88 0.28
N ASP A 210 4.23 -13.88 -0.75
CA ASP A 210 5.17 -14.96 -1.08
C ASP A 210 6.47 -14.36 -1.64
N SER A 211 7.56 -15.08 -1.45
CA SER A 211 8.92 -14.67 -1.82
C SER A 211 9.81 -15.90 -1.85
N ALA A 212 11.09 -15.79 -2.21
CA ALA A 212 11.98 -16.95 -2.17
C ALA A 212 12.22 -17.46 -0.73
N SER A 213 12.27 -16.54 0.23
CA SER A 213 12.70 -16.82 1.59
C SER A 213 11.57 -16.96 2.61
N LEU A 214 10.44 -16.28 2.40
CA LEU A 214 9.31 -16.25 3.34
C LEU A 214 7.95 -16.24 2.61
N SER A 215 6.89 -16.55 3.37
CA SER A 215 5.51 -16.24 3.02
C SER A 215 4.85 -15.46 4.17
N GLY A 216 3.71 -14.84 3.91
CA GLY A 216 2.98 -14.12 4.96
C GLY A 216 1.51 -13.92 4.67
N ALA A 217 0.72 -13.78 5.73
CA ALA A 217 -0.70 -13.50 5.68
C ALA A 217 -0.96 -12.12 6.28
N TYR A 218 -1.72 -11.29 5.58
CA TYR A 218 -1.99 -9.90 5.97
C TYR A 218 -3.49 -9.64 6.03
N GLN A 219 -3.91 -8.86 7.02
CA GLN A 219 -5.20 -8.17 7.07
C GLN A 219 -4.92 -6.67 7.15
N PHE A 220 -5.45 -5.94 6.17
CA PHE A 220 -5.50 -4.48 6.15
C PHE A 220 -6.92 -4.03 6.46
N VAL A 221 -7.06 -3.09 7.40
CA VAL A 221 -8.30 -2.34 7.61
C VAL A 221 -8.02 -0.88 7.31
N VAL A 222 -8.43 -0.44 6.12
CA VAL A 222 -8.20 0.91 5.58
C VAL A 222 -9.37 1.80 5.95
N ARG A 223 -9.11 2.93 6.61
CA ARG A 223 -10.09 3.93 7.04
C ARG A 223 -9.70 5.30 6.49
N PRO A 224 -10.24 5.69 5.32
CA PRO A 224 -9.99 7.02 4.77
C PRO A 224 -10.55 8.13 5.66
N GLY A 225 -9.81 9.24 5.78
CA GLY A 225 -10.19 10.35 6.64
C GLY A 225 -9.21 11.52 6.54
N GLN A 226 -9.20 12.41 7.54
CA GLN A 226 -8.21 13.51 7.57
C GLN A 226 -6.78 12.98 7.45
N ALA A 227 -6.49 11.91 8.19
CA ALA A 227 -5.44 10.95 7.86
C ALA A 227 -6.11 9.62 7.53
N THR A 228 -5.59 8.89 6.54
CA THR A 228 -6.04 7.53 6.27
C THR A 228 -5.33 6.58 7.23
N LEU A 229 -6.10 5.93 8.11
CA LEU A 229 -5.57 4.96 9.05
C LEU A 229 -5.60 3.56 8.42
N VAL A 230 -4.48 2.86 8.45
CA VAL A 230 -4.38 1.47 7.97
C VAL A 230 -3.94 0.59 9.12
N LYS A 231 -4.87 -0.20 9.69
CA LYS A 231 -4.52 -1.22 10.68
C LYS A 231 -4.01 -2.46 9.93
N VAL A 232 -2.81 -2.92 10.27
CA VAL A 232 -2.18 -4.09 9.65
C VAL A 232 -2.01 -5.18 10.69
N LYS A 233 -2.57 -6.36 10.44
CA LYS A 233 -2.25 -7.60 11.17
C LYS A 233 -1.49 -8.51 10.23
N THR A 234 -0.38 -9.09 10.67
CA THR A 234 0.43 -9.98 9.83
C THR A 234 0.91 -11.21 10.59
N THR A 235 1.05 -12.32 9.89
CA THR A 235 1.74 -13.53 10.34
C THR A 235 2.73 -13.94 9.24
N ILE A 236 3.99 -14.14 9.59
CA ILE A 236 5.07 -14.42 8.64
C ILE A 236 5.63 -15.82 8.91
N PHE A 237 5.86 -16.59 7.85
CA PHE A 237 6.46 -17.91 7.91
C PHE A 237 7.74 -17.94 7.09
N ARG A 238 8.80 -18.48 7.69
CA ARG A 238 10.11 -18.60 7.04
C ARG A 238 10.17 -19.89 6.26
N ARG A 239 10.61 -19.82 5.01
CA ARG A 239 11.03 -20.98 4.22
C ARG A 239 12.51 -21.28 4.43
N ARG A 240 13.33 -20.24 4.58
CA ARG A 240 14.76 -20.34 4.88
C ARG A 240 15.24 -19.17 5.73
N GLU A 241 16.49 -19.26 6.17
CA GLU A 241 17.15 -18.18 6.89
C GLU A 241 17.36 -16.94 6.01
N VAL A 242 17.33 -15.75 6.62
CA VAL A 242 17.57 -14.44 5.98
C VAL A 242 18.46 -13.61 6.88
N GLY A 243 19.26 -12.70 6.31
CA GLY A 243 20.20 -11.88 7.07
C GLY A 243 19.54 -10.73 7.82
N LYS A 244 18.52 -10.10 7.23
CA LYS A 244 17.82 -8.94 7.79
C LYS A 244 16.34 -8.96 7.41
N LEU A 245 15.48 -8.82 8.41
CA LEU A 245 14.03 -8.72 8.24
C LEU A 245 13.57 -7.29 8.57
N GLY A 246 12.97 -6.61 7.59
CA GLY A 246 12.37 -5.29 7.76
C GLY A 246 10.87 -5.37 8.00
N ILE A 247 10.44 -5.06 9.24
CA ILE A 247 9.02 -5.04 9.64
C ILE A 247 8.46 -3.63 9.50
N ALA A 248 7.23 -3.53 8.97
CA ALA A 248 6.56 -2.26 8.65
C ALA A 248 7.46 -1.26 7.88
N PRO A 249 8.12 -1.69 6.79
CA PRO A 249 9.05 -0.84 6.05
C PRO A 249 8.34 0.33 5.38
N LEU A 250 8.99 1.49 5.40
CA LEU A 250 8.62 2.67 4.64
C LEU A 250 9.68 2.96 3.58
N THR A 251 9.26 3.52 2.44
CA THR A 251 10.12 3.92 1.34
C THR A 251 9.68 5.29 0.86
N SER A 252 10.60 6.24 0.86
CA SER A 252 10.36 7.62 0.44
C SER A 252 11.46 8.07 -0.52
N MET A 253 11.38 9.33 -0.96
CA MET A 253 12.37 9.96 -1.84
C MET A 253 12.81 11.29 -1.22
N PHE A 254 14.12 11.55 -1.23
CA PHE A 254 14.70 12.83 -0.86
C PHE A 254 15.80 13.17 -1.84
N MET A 255 15.62 14.22 -2.65
CA MET A 255 16.62 14.67 -3.61
C MET A 255 17.50 15.78 -3.01
N TYR A 256 16.88 16.86 -2.55
CA TYR A 256 17.51 17.95 -1.80
C TYR A 256 16.45 18.75 -1.03
N GLY A 257 16.89 19.49 0.00
CA GLY A 257 16.05 20.32 0.86
C GLY A 257 16.85 21.47 1.49
N GLU A 258 16.28 22.15 2.48
CA GLU A 258 16.94 23.27 3.19
C GLU A 258 18.32 22.91 3.74
N ASN A 259 18.48 21.68 4.20
CA ASN A 259 19.71 21.11 4.74
C ASN A 259 20.74 20.70 3.67
N THR A 260 20.49 20.98 2.39
CA THR A 260 21.37 20.63 1.28
C THR A 260 22.10 21.87 0.74
N ASN A 261 23.43 21.88 0.91
CA ASN A 261 24.29 22.98 0.48
C ASN A 261 24.48 23.06 -1.04
N GLN A 262 24.47 21.92 -1.73
CA GLN A 262 24.67 21.83 -3.19
C GLN A 262 23.37 21.40 -3.86
N ARG A 263 22.62 22.37 -4.38
CA ARG A 263 21.39 22.14 -5.15
C ARG A 263 21.70 22.20 -6.65
N PRO A 264 20.92 21.52 -7.52
CA PRO A 264 21.07 21.67 -8.96
C PRO A 264 20.92 23.14 -9.36
N ILE A 265 21.83 23.64 -10.20
CA ILE A 265 21.89 25.07 -10.58
C ILE A 265 20.65 25.50 -11.38
N ASP A 266 20.14 24.61 -12.23
CA ASP A 266 19.05 24.91 -13.16
C ASP A 266 17.67 24.42 -12.65
N ASP A 267 17.56 24.09 -11.36
CA ASP A 267 16.29 23.74 -10.75
C ASP A 267 15.73 24.92 -9.96
N PHE A 268 14.56 25.41 -10.37
CA PHE A 268 13.90 26.54 -9.72
C PHE A 268 13.29 26.16 -8.36
N ARG A 269 13.11 24.87 -8.10
CA ARG A 269 12.43 24.38 -6.89
C ARG A 269 13.38 24.48 -5.70
N PRO A 270 12.99 25.14 -4.59
CA PRO A 270 13.84 25.23 -3.42
C PRO A 270 14.12 23.88 -2.76
N GLU A 271 13.13 22.97 -2.79
CA GLU A 271 13.19 21.62 -2.23
C GLU A 271 12.49 20.58 -3.11
N VAL A 272 12.99 19.35 -3.10
CA VAL A 272 12.43 18.20 -3.84
C VAL A 272 12.54 16.93 -2.99
N HIS A 273 11.46 16.59 -2.29
CA HIS A 273 11.35 15.38 -1.47
C HIS A 273 9.90 15.03 -1.10
N ASP A 274 9.70 13.77 -0.71
CA ASP A 274 8.43 13.22 -0.22
C ASP A 274 8.41 13.14 1.31
N SER A 275 9.56 13.36 1.94
CA SER A 275 9.79 13.33 3.38
C SER A 275 11.09 14.08 3.68
N ASP A 276 11.12 14.83 4.77
CA ASP A 276 12.29 15.60 5.21
C ASP A 276 13.02 14.96 6.40
N GLY A 277 12.39 14.00 7.09
CA GLY A 277 13.04 13.32 8.21
C GLY A 277 12.38 12.03 8.67
N LEU A 278 13.18 11.26 9.39
CA LEU A 278 12.76 10.10 10.17
C LEU A 278 12.52 10.55 11.61
N LEU A 279 11.29 10.41 12.09
CA LEU A 279 10.93 10.54 13.50
C LEU A 279 10.91 9.16 14.14
N ILE A 280 11.51 9.02 15.31
CA ILE A 280 11.45 7.80 16.11
C ILE A 280 11.06 8.17 17.54
N ALA A 281 10.11 7.43 18.11
CA ALA A 281 9.77 7.49 19.53
C ALA A 281 10.19 6.16 20.18
N ASP A 282 11.16 6.23 21.07
CA ASP A 282 11.67 5.08 21.82
C ASP A 282 10.72 4.67 22.96
N GLY A 283 10.84 3.43 23.44
CA GLY A 283 10.16 2.89 24.61
C GLY A 283 10.44 3.65 25.91
N THR A 284 11.58 4.35 26.01
CA THR A 284 11.95 5.18 27.18
C THR A 284 11.27 6.55 27.21
N GLY A 285 10.67 6.99 26.10
CA GLY A 285 10.11 8.34 25.93
C GLY A 285 11.04 9.31 25.18
N GLU A 286 12.27 8.91 24.84
CA GLU A 286 13.13 9.68 23.94
C GLU A 286 12.50 9.82 22.55
N ILE A 287 12.59 11.02 21.97
CA ILE A 287 12.15 11.31 20.60
C ILE A 287 13.36 11.73 19.79
N ILE A 288 13.66 10.95 18.74
CA ILE A 288 14.78 11.18 17.84
C ILE A 288 14.23 11.73 16.52
N TRP A 289 14.80 12.86 16.06
CA TRP A 289 14.57 13.38 14.72
C TRP A 289 15.86 13.25 13.89
N ARG A 290 15.80 12.47 12.83
CA ARG A 290 16.89 12.30 11.87
C ARG A 290 16.48 12.89 10.53
N THR A 291 16.95 14.09 10.22
CA THR A 291 16.76 14.72 8.90
C THR A 291 17.27 13.81 7.79
N LEU A 292 16.57 13.70 6.67
CA LEU A 292 17.03 12.93 5.52
C LEU A 292 18.15 13.67 4.79
N VAL A 293 18.99 12.90 4.11
CA VAL A 293 20.09 13.39 3.28
C VAL A 293 20.17 12.54 2.02
N ASN A 294 20.74 13.09 0.95
CA ASN A 294 21.01 12.37 -0.30
C ASN A 294 22.52 12.14 -0.47
N PRO A 295 23.11 11.12 0.17
CA PRO A 295 24.55 10.90 0.17
C PRO A 295 25.04 10.33 -1.17
N LYS A 296 26.31 10.59 -1.52
CA LYS A 296 26.94 10.05 -2.75
C LYS A 296 27.14 8.53 -2.76
N ARG A 297 27.01 7.87 -1.60
CA ARG A 297 27.14 6.42 -1.42
C ARG A 297 26.06 5.94 -0.48
N LEU A 298 25.72 4.64 -0.56
CA LEU A 298 24.78 4.01 0.35
C LEU A 298 25.17 4.30 1.81
N LEU A 299 24.21 4.82 2.57
CA LEU A 299 24.35 5.14 3.98
C LEU A 299 23.29 4.40 4.77
N VAL A 300 23.72 3.54 5.68
CA VAL A 300 22.84 2.83 6.61
C VAL A 300 23.02 3.44 7.99
N ASN A 301 21.93 3.94 8.57
CA ASN A 301 21.90 4.38 9.96
C ASN A 301 21.08 3.36 10.76
N SER A 302 21.57 2.98 11.93
CA SER A 302 20.90 2.02 12.81
C SER A 302 20.71 2.63 14.19
N PHE A 303 19.48 2.64 14.67
CA PHE A 303 19.10 3.11 15.98
C PHE A 303 18.66 1.89 16.79
N GLN A 304 19.52 1.42 17.69
CA GLN A 304 19.19 0.28 18.55
C GLN A 304 18.27 0.74 19.67
N MET A 305 17.15 0.05 19.83
CA MET A 305 16.18 0.33 20.88
C MET A 305 15.31 -0.88 21.19
N ASN A 306 14.68 -0.86 22.36
CA ASN A 306 13.76 -1.90 22.81
C ASN A 306 12.34 -1.34 22.84
N ASN A 307 11.38 -2.08 22.25
CA ASN A 307 9.95 -1.74 22.25
C ASN A 307 9.64 -0.30 21.77
N PRO A 308 9.98 0.06 20.51
CA PRO A 308 9.70 1.39 19.97
C PRO A 308 8.21 1.72 20.07
N LYS A 309 7.88 2.94 20.51
CA LYS A 309 6.49 3.45 20.54
C LYS A 309 5.99 3.84 19.16
N GLY A 310 6.90 4.19 18.26
CA GLY A 310 6.60 4.37 16.85
C GLY A 310 7.76 4.97 16.08
N PHE A 311 7.64 4.96 14.76
CA PHE A 311 8.61 5.57 13.87
C PHE A 311 7.93 5.95 12.56
N GLY A 312 8.48 6.90 11.83
CA GLY A 312 7.85 7.36 10.60
C GLY A 312 8.74 8.23 9.75
N LEU A 313 8.46 8.21 8.44
CA LEU A 313 8.98 9.20 7.50
C LEU A 313 7.96 10.33 7.43
N LEU A 314 8.39 11.51 7.86
CA LEU A 314 7.56 12.69 7.97
C LEU A 314 7.98 13.71 6.92
N GLN A 315 7.01 14.51 6.54
CA GLN A 315 7.22 15.78 5.86
C GLN A 315 6.62 16.87 6.75
N ARG A 316 7.51 17.59 7.45
CA ARG A 316 7.17 18.70 8.33
C ARG A 316 6.90 19.96 7.54
N ASP A 317 7.63 20.20 6.45
CA ASP A 317 7.39 21.35 5.59
C ASP A 317 6.21 21.13 4.64
N ARG A 318 5.27 22.08 4.65
CA ARG A 318 4.00 22.06 3.92
C ARG A 318 3.75 23.36 3.14
N ASP A 319 4.67 24.32 3.18
CA ASP A 319 4.48 25.56 2.45
C ASP A 319 4.80 25.35 0.97
N PHE A 320 3.86 25.67 0.10
CA PHE A 320 4.06 25.58 -1.34
C PHE A 320 5.26 26.41 -1.81
N ALA A 321 5.55 27.54 -1.14
CA ALA A 321 6.68 28.42 -1.49
C ALA A 321 8.05 27.71 -1.41
N ASN A 322 8.16 26.65 -0.61
CA ASN A 322 9.37 25.87 -0.42
C ASN A 322 9.56 24.76 -1.48
N TYR A 323 8.53 24.47 -2.28
CA TYR A 323 8.60 23.46 -3.35
C TYR A 323 8.40 24.06 -4.74
N GLN A 324 7.46 25.00 -4.89
CA GLN A 324 7.10 25.70 -6.13
C GLN A 324 6.69 24.80 -7.32
N ASP A 325 6.48 23.51 -7.09
CA ASP A 325 6.15 22.53 -8.14
C ASP A 325 4.63 22.31 -8.24
N LEU A 326 4.00 22.88 -9.28
CA LEU A 326 2.56 22.79 -9.51
C LEU A 326 2.09 21.40 -9.96
N GLU A 327 2.98 20.58 -10.49
CA GLU A 327 2.68 19.23 -10.99
C GLU A 327 2.85 18.20 -9.87
N ALA A 328 4.06 18.15 -9.28
CA ALA A 328 4.43 17.11 -8.33
C ALA A 328 3.87 17.32 -6.93
N ARG A 329 3.49 18.57 -6.58
CA ARG A 329 2.81 18.97 -5.33
C ARG A 329 3.38 18.30 -4.08
N TYR A 330 4.71 18.38 -3.93
CA TYR A 330 5.44 17.82 -2.79
C TYR A 330 4.85 18.31 -1.45
N ASP A 331 4.44 19.58 -1.36
CA ASP A 331 3.72 20.20 -0.22
C ASP A 331 2.51 19.39 0.29
N LYS A 332 1.88 18.60 -0.59
CA LYS A 332 0.68 17.80 -0.30
C LYS A 332 0.95 16.31 -0.05
N ARG A 333 2.19 15.85 -0.01
CA ARG A 333 2.52 14.42 0.17
C ARG A 333 2.40 13.98 1.64
N PRO A 334 1.88 12.78 1.96
CA PRO A 334 1.60 12.39 3.34
C PRO A 334 2.88 12.17 4.15
N SER A 335 2.81 12.49 5.44
CA SER A 335 3.67 11.83 6.44
C SER A 335 3.09 10.45 6.76
N VAL A 336 3.94 9.47 7.07
CA VAL A 336 3.49 8.16 7.57
C VAL A 336 4.15 7.85 8.90
N TRP A 337 3.32 7.51 9.88
CA TRP A 337 3.71 7.10 11.21
C TRP A 337 3.26 5.66 11.48
N ILE A 338 4.22 4.80 11.84
CA ILE A 338 3.98 3.43 12.28
C ILE A 338 3.88 3.43 13.81
N SER A 339 2.77 2.89 14.32
CA SER A 339 2.56 2.62 15.74
C SER A 339 2.44 1.11 15.94
N PRO A 340 3.46 0.44 16.51
CA PRO A 340 3.33 -0.94 16.96
C PRO A 340 2.17 -1.10 17.96
N VAL A 341 1.55 -2.28 17.98
CA VAL A 341 0.37 -2.61 18.81
C VAL A 341 0.72 -3.69 19.81
#